data_AF-A0A0Q7JS84-F1
#
_entry.id   AF-A0A0Q7JS84-F1
#
_cell.length_a   1.000
_cell.length_b   1.000
_cell.length_c   1.000
_cell.angle_alpha   90.00
_cell.angle_beta   90.00
_cell.angle_gamma   90.00
#
_symmetry.space_group_name_H-M   'P 1'
#
loop_
_entity.id
_entity.type
_entity.pdbx_description
1 polymer ?
#
loop_
_entity_poly.entity_id
_entity_poly.type
_entity_poly.pdbx_seq_one_letter_code
_entity_poly.pdbx_strand_id
1 'polypeptide(L)'
;MNSLKYGYEFDADDQNNTAAAIFRAATAAGPRVLDLGSGPAIVSRRLHEEQGRDVTCVDSDAEALESLASSGLRTIRADLESDDWESQLSSGGYDVIILADVLEHLRDPGALLQRITRANLLADGGLMLISVPNAAHESVIAELLLGDFRYMRTGILDATHVRWFTHDSLRRLLEQNGFIITTVDRTMRTLEQTASFDRALQVPADVRQRLRELNADCGTSQYVVRARRSDAAGQLAAARETLEHHRAETFRASEAARASQQELQARLEQADAERVEQERAHSQALLSLSQEHDAALSRLREDLAGRLITAQAERDRARELLAEERENTAHEMELGAAELTAINAEMARLKADLDACRKRNRELRRQRAALRETRASQQRKLARYEGSRAITLTSRSVWKLRRVVGKMRGGR
;
A
#
# COMPACT_ATOMS: atom_id res chain seq x y z
N MET A 1 -50.00 -57.65 -18.58
CA MET A 1 -50.27 -56.35 -19.22
C MET A 1 -49.28 -55.34 -18.69
N ASN A 2 -48.05 -55.34 -19.23
CA ASN A 2 -47.26 -54.11 -19.17
C ASN A 2 -47.85 -53.16 -20.19
N SER A 3 -47.94 -51.87 -19.87
CA SER A 3 -48.08 -50.85 -20.91
C SER A 3 -46.74 -50.76 -21.63
N LEU A 4 -46.75 -50.67 -22.97
CA LEU A 4 -45.55 -50.34 -23.75
C LEU A 4 -44.90 -49.08 -23.14
N LYS A 5 -43.69 -49.22 -22.57
CA LYS A 5 -43.09 -48.20 -21.68
C LYS A 5 -42.89 -46.84 -22.38
N TYR A 6 -42.82 -46.84 -23.71
CA TYR A 6 -42.50 -45.68 -24.56
C TYR A 6 -43.45 -45.51 -25.77
N GLY A 7 -44.65 -46.08 -25.75
CA GLY A 7 -45.63 -45.88 -26.83
C GLY A 7 -46.34 -44.52 -26.72
N TYR A 8 -46.06 -43.60 -27.65
CA TYR A 8 -46.75 -42.30 -27.73
C TYR A 8 -46.86 -41.78 -29.18
N GLU A 9 -47.86 -40.93 -29.42
CA GLU A 9 -48.03 -40.17 -30.67
C GLU A 9 -47.34 -38.80 -30.56
N PHE A 10 -46.86 -38.27 -31.68
CA PHE A 10 -46.19 -36.96 -31.74
C PHE A 10 -46.66 -36.14 -32.94
N ASP A 11 -46.77 -34.82 -32.77
CA ASP A 11 -46.93 -33.89 -33.88
C ASP A 11 -45.59 -33.79 -34.65
N ALA A 12 -45.63 -33.94 -35.97
CA ALA A 12 -44.44 -33.86 -36.82
C ALA A 12 -43.90 -32.43 -36.95
N ASP A 13 -44.70 -31.39 -36.68
CA ASP A 13 -44.30 -29.98 -36.73
C ASP A 13 -43.85 -29.42 -35.37
N ASP A 14 -43.95 -30.20 -34.27
CA ASP A 14 -43.47 -29.79 -32.95
C ASP A 14 -41.94 -29.60 -32.96
N GLN A 15 -41.48 -28.37 -32.70
CA GLN A 15 -40.06 -28.02 -32.66
C GLN A 15 -39.39 -28.39 -31.33
N ASN A 16 -40.15 -28.78 -30.32
CA ASN A 16 -39.68 -29.13 -28.97
C ASN A 16 -39.88 -30.62 -28.63
N ASN A 17 -39.75 -31.50 -29.64
CA ASN A 17 -40.01 -32.93 -29.54
C ASN A 17 -38.95 -33.76 -30.27
N THR A 18 -38.36 -34.72 -29.57
CA THR A 18 -37.28 -35.59 -30.08
C THR A 18 -37.74 -36.38 -31.31
N ALA A 19 -38.86 -37.10 -31.22
CA ALA A 19 -39.37 -37.94 -32.29
C ALA A 19 -39.74 -37.11 -33.54
N ALA A 20 -40.31 -35.92 -33.34
CA ALA A 20 -40.62 -34.98 -34.41
C ALA A 20 -39.34 -34.48 -35.12
N ALA A 21 -38.30 -34.10 -34.36
CA ALA A 21 -37.03 -33.66 -34.93
C ALA A 21 -36.31 -34.77 -35.73
N ILE A 22 -36.29 -36.01 -35.21
CA ILE A 22 -35.75 -37.18 -35.93
C ILE A 22 -36.58 -37.47 -37.20
N PHE A 23 -37.91 -37.48 -37.10
CA PHE A 23 -38.81 -37.70 -38.24
C PHE A 23 -38.60 -36.67 -39.35
N ARG A 24 -38.55 -35.37 -39.03
CA ARG A 24 -38.28 -34.29 -40.00
C ARG A 24 -36.89 -34.47 -40.64
N ALA A 25 -35.86 -34.80 -39.85
CA ALA A 25 -34.49 -34.94 -40.34
C ALA A 25 -34.31 -36.19 -41.23
N ALA A 26 -34.97 -37.31 -40.91
CA ALA A 26 -34.95 -38.53 -41.72
C ALA A 26 -35.76 -38.35 -43.02
N THR A 27 -36.91 -37.69 -42.97
CA THR A 27 -37.75 -37.39 -44.13
C THR A 27 -37.00 -36.52 -45.17
N ALA A 28 -36.19 -35.57 -44.70
CA ALA A 28 -35.33 -34.72 -45.53
C ALA A 28 -34.05 -35.42 -46.06
N ALA A 29 -33.84 -36.70 -45.74
CA ALA A 29 -32.75 -37.52 -46.22
C ALA A 29 -33.27 -38.62 -47.20
N GLY A 30 -32.50 -39.69 -47.40
CA GLY A 30 -32.77 -40.71 -48.42
C GLY A 30 -33.84 -41.76 -48.04
N PRO A 31 -34.15 -42.70 -48.95
CA PRO A 31 -35.22 -43.68 -48.79
C PRO A 31 -34.94 -44.82 -47.80
N ARG A 32 -33.66 -45.21 -47.58
CA ARG A 32 -33.31 -46.38 -46.74
C ARG A 32 -32.92 -45.96 -45.33
N VAL A 33 -33.63 -46.50 -44.34
CA VAL A 33 -33.49 -46.16 -42.92
C VAL A 33 -33.18 -47.42 -42.11
N LEU A 34 -32.20 -47.34 -41.23
CA LEU A 34 -31.88 -48.36 -40.23
C LEU A 34 -32.10 -47.77 -38.84
N ASP A 35 -33.00 -48.37 -38.06
CA ASP A 35 -33.33 -47.95 -36.71
C ASP A 35 -32.74 -48.96 -35.71
N LEU A 36 -31.72 -48.55 -34.97
CA LEU A 36 -30.95 -49.41 -34.07
C LEU A 36 -31.34 -49.10 -32.62
N GLY A 37 -31.99 -50.04 -31.94
CA GLY A 37 -32.66 -49.79 -30.66
C GLY A 37 -34.03 -49.16 -30.88
N SER A 38 -34.78 -49.63 -31.87
CA SER A 38 -36.03 -48.99 -32.33
C SER A 38 -37.14 -48.93 -31.27
N GLY A 39 -37.11 -49.81 -30.26
CA GLY A 39 -38.18 -50.03 -29.31
C GLY A 39 -39.54 -50.21 -30.02
N PRO A 40 -40.60 -49.47 -29.62
CA PRO A 40 -41.91 -49.51 -30.28
C PRO A 40 -41.94 -48.84 -31.68
N ALA A 41 -40.78 -48.41 -32.21
CA ALA A 41 -40.55 -47.89 -33.56
C ALA A 41 -41.47 -46.73 -33.98
N ILE A 42 -41.81 -45.82 -33.05
CA ILE A 42 -42.79 -44.74 -33.25
C ILE A 42 -42.44 -43.79 -34.42
N VAL A 43 -41.15 -43.49 -34.64
CA VAL A 43 -40.69 -42.69 -35.78
C VAL A 43 -40.65 -43.54 -37.04
N SER A 44 -40.04 -44.71 -36.96
CA SER A 44 -39.82 -45.64 -38.07
C SER A 44 -41.12 -46.15 -38.73
N ARG A 45 -42.16 -46.40 -37.94
CA ARG A 45 -43.50 -46.72 -38.43
C ARG A 45 -44.05 -45.59 -39.31
N ARG A 46 -44.00 -44.34 -38.82
CA ARG A 46 -44.46 -43.17 -39.59
C ARG A 46 -43.59 -42.90 -40.82
N LEU A 47 -42.28 -43.13 -40.75
CA LEU A 47 -41.40 -43.04 -41.93
C LEU A 47 -41.77 -44.06 -43.01
N HIS A 48 -42.19 -45.27 -42.61
CA HIS A 48 -42.70 -46.27 -43.55
C HIS A 48 -44.09 -45.90 -44.10
N GLU A 49 -45.06 -45.67 -43.21
CA GLU A 49 -46.47 -45.47 -43.55
C GLU A 49 -46.78 -44.13 -44.23
N GLU A 50 -46.18 -43.02 -43.78
CA GLU A 50 -46.45 -41.67 -44.31
C GLU A 50 -45.43 -41.24 -45.38
N GLN A 51 -44.18 -41.71 -45.30
CA GLN A 51 -43.06 -41.22 -46.11
C GLN A 51 -42.46 -42.30 -47.05
N GLY A 52 -43.06 -43.49 -47.10
CA GLY A 52 -42.73 -44.56 -48.05
C GLY A 52 -41.31 -45.11 -47.93
N ARG A 53 -40.69 -45.05 -46.75
CA ARG A 53 -39.28 -45.42 -46.54
C ARG A 53 -39.08 -46.93 -46.40
N ASP A 54 -37.92 -47.41 -46.87
CA ASP A 54 -37.41 -48.77 -46.63
C ASP A 54 -36.78 -48.78 -45.25
N VAL A 55 -37.53 -49.19 -44.23
CA VAL A 55 -37.11 -49.12 -42.82
C VAL A 55 -36.82 -50.52 -42.27
N THR A 56 -35.58 -50.72 -41.81
CA THR A 56 -35.16 -51.89 -41.04
C THR A 56 -35.03 -51.52 -39.56
N CYS A 57 -35.75 -52.20 -38.69
CA CYS A 57 -35.70 -52.01 -37.23
C CYS A 57 -34.91 -53.15 -36.57
N VAL A 58 -33.99 -52.81 -35.67
CA VAL A 58 -33.20 -53.78 -34.87
C VAL A 58 -33.42 -53.50 -33.39
N ASP A 59 -33.86 -54.49 -32.61
CA ASP A 59 -33.99 -54.37 -31.16
C ASP A 59 -33.79 -55.72 -30.43
N SER A 60 -33.53 -55.67 -29.13
CA SER A 60 -33.44 -56.84 -28.25
C SER A 60 -34.80 -57.28 -27.68
N ASP A 61 -35.74 -56.32 -27.52
CA ASP A 61 -37.04 -56.51 -26.91
C ASP A 61 -38.02 -57.23 -27.87
N ALA A 62 -38.49 -58.40 -27.45
CA ALA A 62 -39.46 -59.18 -28.20
C ALA A 62 -40.86 -58.56 -28.19
N GLU A 63 -41.33 -58.01 -27.06
CA GLU A 63 -42.67 -57.43 -26.94
C GLU A 63 -42.78 -56.16 -27.81
N ALA A 64 -41.69 -55.39 -27.88
CA ALA A 64 -41.56 -54.26 -28.79
C ALA A 64 -41.63 -54.69 -30.27
N LEU A 65 -40.79 -55.64 -30.72
CA LEU A 65 -40.76 -56.07 -32.12
C LEU A 65 -42.02 -56.86 -32.54
N GLU A 66 -42.64 -57.62 -31.65
CA GLU A 66 -43.93 -58.29 -31.90
C GLU A 66 -45.05 -57.26 -32.15
N SER A 67 -45.01 -56.10 -31.48
CA SER A 67 -45.94 -54.99 -31.75
C SER A 67 -45.84 -54.36 -33.15
N LEU A 68 -44.78 -54.72 -33.91
CA LEU A 68 -44.53 -54.26 -35.28
C LEU A 68 -44.91 -55.30 -36.34
N ALA A 69 -45.29 -56.53 -35.96
CA ALA A 69 -45.51 -57.63 -36.91
C ALA A 69 -46.59 -57.36 -37.98
N SER A 70 -47.53 -56.43 -37.72
CA SER A 70 -48.57 -56.00 -38.65
C SER A 70 -48.22 -54.75 -39.48
N SER A 71 -47.08 -54.09 -39.22
CA SER A 71 -46.73 -52.78 -39.80
C SER A 71 -46.00 -52.84 -41.15
N GLY A 72 -45.62 -54.02 -41.63
CA GLY A 72 -44.81 -54.18 -42.85
C GLY A 72 -43.31 -53.87 -42.68
N LEU A 73 -42.90 -53.29 -41.55
CA LEU A 73 -41.50 -53.03 -41.21
C LEU A 73 -40.65 -54.32 -41.19
N ARG A 74 -39.41 -54.24 -41.67
CA ARG A 74 -38.43 -55.33 -41.53
C ARG A 74 -37.84 -55.30 -40.13
N THR A 75 -38.25 -56.22 -39.26
CA THR A 75 -37.70 -56.35 -37.90
C THR A 75 -36.58 -57.40 -37.82
N ILE A 76 -35.59 -57.14 -36.97
CA ILE A 76 -34.49 -58.04 -36.62
C ILE A 76 -34.33 -58.03 -35.10
N ARG A 77 -34.31 -59.22 -34.47
CA ARG A 77 -34.08 -59.32 -33.02
C ARG A 77 -32.60 -59.55 -32.71
N ALA A 78 -31.96 -58.58 -32.06
CA ALA A 78 -30.56 -58.64 -31.65
C ALA A 78 -30.24 -57.69 -30.49
N ASP A 79 -29.26 -58.06 -29.65
CA ASP A 79 -28.61 -57.13 -28.72
C ASP A 79 -27.48 -56.39 -29.47
N LEU A 80 -27.51 -55.06 -29.50
CA LEU A 80 -26.51 -54.24 -30.20
C LEU A 80 -25.09 -54.36 -29.60
N GLU A 81 -24.98 -54.80 -28.34
CA GLU A 81 -23.71 -55.13 -27.71
C GLU A 81 -23.20 -56.54 -28.06
N SER A 82 -24.07 -57.48 -28.42
CA SER A 82 -23.67 -58.80 -28.90
C SER A 82 -22.95 -58.73 -30.26
N ASP A 83 -22.25 -59.79 -30.63
CA ASP A 83 -21.54 -59.89 -31.92
C ASP A 83 -22.47 -60.35 -33.06
N ASP A 84 -22.01 -60.11 -34.30
CA ASP A 84 -22.60 -60.57 -35.57
C ASP A 84 -24.05 -60.12 -35.88
N TRP A 85 -24.65 -59.18 -35.14
CA TRP A 85 -25.97 -58.64 -35.52
C TRP A 85 -25.92 -57.88 -36.85
N GLU A 86 -24.80 -57.25 -37.18
CA GLU A 86 -24.57 -56.61 -38.47
C GLU A 86 -24.59 -57.60 -39.65
N SER A 87 -24.34 -58.90 -39.42
CA SER A 87 -24.41 -59.93 -40.46
C SER A 87 -25.83 -60.23 -40.94
N GLN A 88 -26.84 -59.82 -40.17
CA GLN A 88 -28.26 -59.92 -40.54
C GLN A 88 -28.72 -58.73 -41.43
N LEU A 89 -27.88 -57.71 -41.60
CA LEU A 89 -28.14 -56.56 -42.47
C LEU A 89 -27.56 -56.75 -43.86
N SER A 90 -28.05 -55.97 -44.83
CA SER A 90 -27.38 -55.84 -46.12
C SER A 90 -26.19 -54.90 -45.97
N SER A 91 -25.02 -55.32 -46.44
CA SER A 91 -23.80 -54.51 -46.44
C SER A 91 -23.95 -53.31 -47.37
N GLY A 92 -23.79 -52.10 -46.84
CA GLY A 92 -23.88 -50.86 -47.60
C GLY A 92 -25.29 -50.27 -47.74
N GLY A 93 -25.35 -48.95 -47.55
CA GLY A 93 -26.35 -48.12 -48.22
C GLY A 93 -27.63 -47.83 -47.43
N TYR A 94 -27.58 -47.73 -46.11
CA TYR A 94 -28.61 -46.98 -45.39
C TYR A 94 -28.31 -45.49 -45.49
N ASP A 95 -29.24 -44.72 -46.04
CA ASP A 95 -29.14 -43.26 -46.15
C ASP A 95 -29.26 -42.58 -44.79
N VAL A 96 -30.04 -43.20 -43.89
CA VAL A 96 -30.25 -42.77 -42.51
C VAL A 96 -29.98 -43.92 -41.55
N ILE A 97 -29.21 -43.67 -40.49
CA ILE A 97 -29.19 -44.51 -39.28
C ILE A 97 -29.80 -43.72 -38.12
N ILE A 98 -30.75 -44.31 -37.42
CA ILE A 98 -31.39 -43.76 -36.22
C ILE A 98 -30.85 -44.50 -34.99
N LEU A 99 -30.49 -43.73 -33.96
CA LEU A 99 -30.06 -44.13 -32.63
C LEU A 99 -30.85 -43.28 -31.62
N ALA A 100 -32.15 -43.54 -31.52
CA ALA A 100 -33.10 -42.71 -30.78
C ALA A 100 -33.18 -43.15 -29.31
N ASP A 101 -32.45 -42.47 -28.43
CA ASP A 101 -32.36 -42.75 -26.99
C ASP A 101 -31.78 -44.15 -26.71
N VAL A 102 -30.52 -44.34 -27.14
CA VAL A 102 -29.84 -45.65 -27.25
C VAL A 102 -28.45 -45.66 -26.61
N LEU A 103 -27.61 -44.65 -26.87
CA LEU A 103 -26.20 -44.65 -26.47
C LEU A 103 -26.01 -44.58 -24.95
N GLU A 104 -27.01 -44.09 -24.23
CA GLU A 104 -27.14 -44.04 -22.77
C GLU A 104 -27.35 -45.42 -22.13
N HIS A 105 -27.90 -46.39 -22.87
CA HIS A 105 -28.17 -47.75 -22.41
C HIS A 105 -27.00 -48.72 -22.67
N LEU A 106 -26.07 -48.37 -23.56
CA LEU A 106 -24.95 -49.21 -23.96
C LEU A 106 -23.75 -49.06 -23.01
N ARG A 107 -23.10 -50.18 -22.64
CA ARG A 107 -21.86 -50.18 -21.86
C ARG A 107 -20.69 -49.61 -22.68
N ASP A 108 -20.61 -49.94 -23.97
CA ASP A 108 -19.68 -49.32 -24.92
C ASP A 108 -20.40 -48.79 -26.19
N PRO A 109 -20.87 -47.53 -26.18
CA PRO A 109 -21.45 -46.90 -27.37
C PRO A 109 -20.39 -46.58 -28.46
N GLY A 110 -19.09 -46.59 -28.13
CA GLY A 110 -18.01 -46.47 -29.11
C GLY A 110 -17.88 -47.72 -29.97
N ALA A 111 -17.98 -48.91 -29.35
CA ALA A 111 -18.00 -50.18 -30.06
C ALA A 111 -19.13 -50.25 -31.10
N LEU A 112 -20.33 -49.73 -30.80
CA LEU A 112 -21.44 -49.64 -31.76
C LEU A 112 -21.10 -48.74 -32.96
N LEU A 113 -20.59 -47.52 -32.72
CA LEU A 113 -20.17 -46.60 -33.78
C LEU A 113 -19.06 -47.22 -34.67
N GLN A 114 -18.17 -48.02 -34.08
CA GLN A 114 -17.16 -48.77 -34.80
C GLN A 114 -17.74 -49.94 -35.60
N ARG A 115 -18.69 -50.72 -35.06
CA ARG A 115 -19.41 -51.78 -35.82
C ARG A 115 -20.12 -51.19 -37.03
N ILE A 116 -20.90 -50.11 -36.85
CA ILE A 116 -21.58 -49.37 -37.93
C ILE A 116 -20.61 -48.95 -39.05
N THR A 117 -19.40 -48.50 -38.68
CA THR A 117 -18.37 -48.07 -39.63
C THR A 117 -17.67 -49.24 -40.31
N ARG A 118 -17.31 -50.31 -39.57
CA ARG A 118 -16.64 -51.51 -40.09
C ARG A 118 -17.52 -52.31 -41.05
N ALA A 119 -18.81 -52.46 -40.73
CA ALA A 119 -19.81 -53.11 -41.58
C ALA A 119 -20.32 -52.19 -42.72
N ASN A 120 -19.83 -50.94 -42.78
CA ASN A 120 -20.19 -49.93 -43.77
C ASN A 120 -21.71 -49.75 -43.93
N LEU A 121 -22.45 -49.72 -42.81
CA LEU A 121 -23.92 -49.67 -42.84
C LEU A 121 -24.43 -48.32 -43.36
N LEU A 122 -23.79 -47.22 -42.93
CA LEU A 122 -24.13 -45.87 -43.37
C LEU A 122 -23.53 -45.59 -44.76
N ALA A 123 -24.39 -45.15 -45.68
CA ALA A 123 -24.00 -44.72 -47.02
C ALA A 123 -22.96 -43.58 -47.02
N ASP A 124 -22.22 -43.43 -48.13
CA ASP A 124 -21.40 -42.25 -48.38
C ASP A 124 -22.29 -41.01 -48.50
N GLY A 125 -22.03 -39.99 -47.68
CA GLY A 125 -22.95 -38.86 -47.53
C GLY A 125 -24.26 -39.20 -46.79
N GLY A 126 -24.35 -40.36 -46.15
CA GLY A 126 -25.45 -40.75 -45.26
C GLY A 126 -25.49 -39.93 -43.97
N LEU A 127 -26.64 -39.98 -43.30
CA LEU A 127 -26.99 -39.20 -42.11
C LEU A 127 -27.20 -40.13 -40.90
N MET A 128 -26.47 -39.90 -39.82
CA MET A 128 -26.75 -40.51 -38.52
C MET A 128 -27.57 -39.53 -37.67
N LEU A 129 -28.70 -39.99 -37.14
CA LEU A 129 -29.59 -39.26 -36.24
C LEU A 129 -29.50 -39.89 -34.87
N ILE A 130 -29.08 -39.12 -33.87
CA ILE A 130 -28.86 -39.63 -32.52
C ILE A 130 -29.59 -38.72 -31.54
N SER A 131 -30.35 -39.31 -30.62
CA SER A 131 -30.80 -38.59 -29.43
C SER A 131 -30.21 -39.19 -28.17
N VAL A 132 -29.88 -38.31 -27.22
CA VAL A 132 -29.39 -38.65 -25.88
C VAL A 132 -29.86 -37.60 -24.87
N PRO A 133 -30.13 -37.98 -23.61
CA PRO A 133 -30.47 -37.08 -22.52
C PRO A 133 -29.26 -36.24 -22.09
N ASN A 134 -29.52 -35.01 -21.68
CA ASN A 134 -28.51 -34.05 -21.25
C ASN A 134 -28.24 -34.14 -19.75
N ALA A 135 -27.13 -34.74 -19.37
CA ALA A 135 -26.68 -34.80 -17.97
C ALA A 135 -26.23 -33.43 -17.41
N ALA A 136 -26.05 -32.42 -18.26
CA ALA A 136 -25.82 -31.03 -17.85
C ALA A 136 -27.13 -30.21 -17.74
N HIS A 137 -28.29 -30.86 -17.75
CA HIS A 137 -29.57 -30.21 -17.47
C HIS A 137 -29.66 -29.73 -16.02
N GLU A 138 -30.27 -28.56 -15.78
CA GLU A 138 -30.28 -27.92 -14.47
C GLU A 138 -30.91 -28.78 -13.35
N SER A 139 -31.87 -29.64 -13.68
CA SER A 139 -32.47 -30.57 -12.71
C SER A 139 -31.46 -31.61 -12.19
N VAL A 140 -30.53 -32.08 -13.02
CA VAL A 140 -29.51 -33.07 -12.63
C VAL A 140 -28.42 -32.39 -11.81
N ILE A 141 -27.98 -31.19 -12.23
CA ILE A 141 -27.01 -30.41 -11.47
C ILE A 141 -27.57 -30.06 -10.08
N ALA A 142 -28.88 -29.78 -9.97
CA ALA A 142 -29.52 -29.51 -8.70
C ALA A 142 -29.60 -30.73 -7.76
N GLU A 143 -29.84 -31.94 -8.28
CA GLU A 143 -29.73 -33.18 -7.47
C GLU A 143 -28.31 -33.34 -6.90
N LEU A 144 -27.29 -33.18 -7.76
CA LEU A 144 -25.88 -33.30 -7.38
C LEU A 144 -25.44 -32.25 -6.35
N LEU A 145 -25.90 -30.99 -6.48
CA LEU A 145 -25.66 -29.93 -5.50
C LEU A 145 -26.33 -30.20 -4.14
N LEU A 146 -27.37 -31.03 -4.11
CA LEU A 146 -28.06 -31.47 -2.90
C LEU A 146 -27.56 -32.85 -2.39
N GLY A 147 -26.49 -33.39 -2.98
CA GLY A 147 -25.85 -34.64 -2.56
C GLY A 147 -26.64 -35.92 -2.90
N ASP A 148 -27.53 -35.88 -3.88
CA ASP A 148 -28.30 -37.05 -4.36
C ASP A 148 -28.03 -37.30 -5.85
N PHE A 149 -28.29 -38.52 -6.32
CA PHE A 149 -28.27 -38.88 -7.74
C PHE A 149 -29.37 -39.92 -7.98
N ARG A 150 -30.61 -39.45 -7.89
CA ARG A 150 -31.79 -40.31 -7.80
C ARG A 150 -32.22 -40.84 -9.16
N TYR A 151 -31.95 -42.11 -9.39
CA TYR A 151 -32.50 -42.85 -10.52
C TYR A 151 -34.04 -42.87 -10.47
N MET A 152 -34.65 -42.69 -11.64
CA MET A 152 -36.08 -42.56 -11.89
C MET A 152 -36.58 -43.69 -12.80
N ARG A 153 -37.89 -43.77 -13.07
CA ARG A 153 -38.46 -44.77 -13.99
C ARG A 153 -38.39 -44.37 -15.47
N THR A 154 -38.15 -43.09 -15.76
CA THR A 154 -38.10 -42.44 -17.08
C THR A 154 -37.35 -41.11 -16.99
N GLY A 155 -36.97 -40.54 -18.13
CA GLY A 155 -36.32 -39.23 -18.24
C GLY A 155 -34.80 -39.28 -18.08
N ILE A 156 -34.15 -38.13 -17.89
CA ILE A 156 -32.67 -37.99 -17.91
C ILE A 156 -31.95 -38.96 -16.95
N LEU A 157 -32.60 -39.30 -15.83
CA LEU A 157 -32.09 -40.21 -14.81
C LEU A 157 -32.82 -41.57 -14.81
N ASP A 158 -33.32 -42.09 -15.94
CA ASP A 158 -33.90 -43.45 -15.99
C ASP A 158 -32.91 -44.48 -15.40
N ALA A 159 -33.41 -45.39 -14.57
CA ALA A 159 -32.65 -46.47 -13.94
C ALA A 159 -31.99 -47.44 -14.94
N THR A 160 -32.33 -47.36 -16.22
CA THR A 160 -31.67 -48.11 -17.31
C THR A 160 -30.54 -47.34 -18.01
N HIS A 161 -30.22 -46.10 -17.62
CA HIS A 161 -29.05 -45.36 -18.14
C HIS A 161 -27.76 -45.82 -17.45
N VAL A 162 -26.75 -46.20 -18.25
CA VAL A 162 -25.39 -46.58 -17.82
C VAL A 162 -24.31 -45.66 -18.40
N ARG A 163 -24.69 -44.74 -19.29
CA ARG A 163 -23.87 -43.65 -19.83
C ARG A 163 -24.64 -42.33 -19.76
N TRP A 164 -23.90 -41.23 -19.58
CA TRP A 164 -24.44 -39.89 -19.43
C TRP A 164 -23.72 -38.93 -20.37
N PHE A 165 -24.49 -38.12 -21.09
CA PHE A 165 -23.97 -37.25 -22.13
C PHE A 165 -24.20 -35.77 -21.84
N THR A 166 -23.20 -34.97 -22.17
CA THR A 166 -23.38 -33.56 -22.51
C THR A 166 -23.15 -33.43 -24.02
N HIS A 167 -23.56 -32.32 -24.61
CA HIS A 167 -23.27 -32.00 -26.00
C HIS A 167 -21.76 -32.18 -26.34
N ASP A 168 -20.86 -31.79 -25.43
CA ASP A 168 -19.42 -31.93 -25.62
C ASP A 168 -18.89 -33.38 -25.44
N SER A 169 -19.45 -34.19 -24.52
CA SER A 169 -19.03 -35.59 -24.40
C SER A 169 -19.58 -36.47 -25.53
N LEU A 170 -20.80 -36.19 -26.00
CA LEU A 170 -21.34 -36.80 -27.22
C LEU A 170 -20.50 -36.43 -28.44
N ARG A 171 -20.11 -35.15 -28.59
CA ARG A 171 -19.26 -34.74 -29.72
C ARG A 171 -17.89 -35.41 -29.67
N ARG A 172 -17.25 -35.51 -28.50
CA ARG A 172 -15.99 -36.28 -28.34
C ARG A 172 -16.15 -37.74 -28.76
N LEU A 173 -17.20 -38.43 -28.30
CA LEU A 173 -17.48 -39.81 -28.66
C LEU A 173 -17.63 -39.98 -30.20
N LEU A 174 -18.32 -39.05 -30.86
CA LEU A 174 -18.51 -39.10 -32.31
C LEU A 174 -17.22 -38.80 -33.08
N GLU A 175 -16.49 -37.74 -32.70
CA GLU A 175 -15.22 -37.34 -33.32
C GLU A 175 -14.18 -38.47 -33.22
N GLN A 176 -14.09 -39.13 -32.06
CA GLN A 176 -13.21 -40.27 -31.82
C GLN A 176 -13.55 -41.52 -32.66
N ASN A 177 -14.80 -41.65 -33.14
CA ASN A 177 -15.26 -42.80 -33.92
C ASN A 177 -15.54 -42.46 -35.39
N GLY A 178 -15.02 -41.33 -35.90
CA GLY A 178 -15.06 -40.98 -37.33
C GLY A 178 -16.25 -40.13 -37.79
N PHE A 179 -17.04 -39.59 -36.86
CA PHE A 179 -18.25 -38.80 -37.15
C PHE A 179 -18.11 -37.35 -36.68
N ILE A 180 -18.68 -36.40 -37.43
CA ILE A 180 -18.82 -35.00 -37.03
C ILE A 180 -20.30 -34.63 -36.89
N ILE A 181 -20.63 -33.81 -35.90
CA ILE A 181 -21.97 -33.22 -35.74
C ILE A 181 -22.11 -32.05 -36.72
N THR A 182 -23.13 -32.09 -37.58
CA THR A 182 -23.47 -31.01 -38.52
C THR A 182 -24.66 -30.16 -38.07
N THR A 183 -25.50 -30.66 -37.16
CA THR A 183 -26.68 -29.94 -36.64
C THR A 183 -27.04 -30.45 -35.25
N VAL A 184 -27.56 -29.56 -34.39
CA VAL A 184 -28.01 -29.88 -33.02
C VAL A 184 -29.38 -29.25 -32.79
N ASP A 185 -30.42 -30.06 -32.97
CA ASP A 185 -31.77 -29.75 -32.53
C ASP A 185 -31.88 -30.05 -31.01
N ARG A 186 -32.79 -29.37 -30.30
CA ARG A 186 -32.88 -29.40 -28.82
C ARG A 186 -34.32 -29.58 -28.36
N THR A 187 -34.55 -30.54 -27.48
CA THR A 187 -35.79 -30.60 -26.68
C THR A 187 -35.54 -29.86 -25.37
N MET A 188 -36.28 -28.78 -25.16
CA MET A 188 -36.23 -27.97 -23.94
C MET A 188 -37.26 -28.45 -22.92
N ARG A 189 -36.87 -28.49 -21.64
CA ARG A 189 -37.77 -28.63 -20.50
C ARG A 189 -37.39 -27.59 -19.47
N THR A 190 -38.38 -26.98 -18.83
CA THR A 190 -38.13 -26.11 -17.66
C THR A 190 -38.04 -26.96 -16.40
N LEU A 191 -37.47 -26.43 -15.32
CA LEU A 191 -37.33 -27.13 -14.05
C LEU A 191 -38.66 -27.70 -13.53
N GLU A 192 -39.74 -26.92 -13.70
CA GLU A 192 -41.14 -27.21 -13.36
C GLU A 192 -41.70 -28.43 -14.11
N GLN A 193 -41.10 -28.79 -15.24
CA GLN A 193 -41.49 -29.93 -16.08
C GLN A 193 -40.68 -31.20 -15.77
N THR A 194 -39.88 -31.20 -14.69
CA THR A 194 -39.05 -32.35 -14.29
C THR A 194 -39.48 -32.94 -12.95
N ALA A 195 -39.28 -34.26 -12.78
CA ALA A 195 -39.56 -34.98 -11.53
C ALA A 195 -38.71 -34.52 -10.33
N SER A 196 -37.65 -33.72 -10.56
CA SER A 196 -36.78 -33.16 -9.52
C SER A 196 -37.15 -31.72 -9.12
N PHE A 197 -38.27 -31.15 -9.60
CA PHE A 197 -38.67 -29.76 -9.34
C PHE A 197 -38.61 -29.35 -7.85
N ASP A 198 -39.32 -30.07 -6.98
CA ASP A 198 -39.40 -29.79 -5.54
C ASP A 198 -38.04 -29.87 -4.83
N ARG A 199 -37.10 -30.64 -5.39
CA ARG A 199 -35.73 -30.74 -4.90
C ARG A 199 -34.90 -29.59 -5.42
N ALA A 200 -34.94 -29.32 -6.72
CA ALA A 200 -34.18 -28.24 -7.31
C ALA A 200 -34.59 -26.83 -6.82
N LEU A 201 -35.83 -26.64 -6.37
CA LEU A 201 -36.24 -25.41 -5.67
C LEU A 201 -35.43 -25.13 -4.37
N GLN A 202 -34.83 -26.15 -3.77
CA GLN A 202 -34.00 -26.04 -2.55
C GLN A 202 -32.59 -25.49 -2.83
N VAL A 203 -32.11 -25.58 -4.08
CA VAL A 203 -30.89 -24.90 -4.52
C VAL A 203 -31.17 -23.39 -4.61
N PRO A 204 -30.37 -22.50 -3.98
CA PRO A 204 -30.61 -21.06 -3.99
C PRO A 204 -30.82 -20.44 -5.38
N ALA A 205 -31.70 -19.45 -5.48
CA ALA A 205 -32.16 -18.93 -6.78
C ALA A 205 -31.05 -18.22 -7.58
N ASP A 206 -30.11 -17.58 -6.90
CA ASP A 206 -28.87 -17.02 -7.43
C ASP A 206 -27.93 -18.10 -7.98
N VAL A 207 -27.80 -19.23 -7.28
CA VAL A 207 -27.04 -20.40 -7.77
C VAL A 207 -27.71 -20.97 -9.03
N ARG A 208 -29.04 -21.13 -9.04
CA ARG A 208 -29.77 -21.57 -10.25
C ARG A 208 -29.62 -20.61 -11.43
N GLN A 209 -29.69 -19.30 -11.19
CA GLN A 209 -29.39 -18.30 -12.21
C GLN A 209 -27.95 -18.45 -12.72
N ARG A 210 -26.98 -18.62 -11.83
CA ARG A 210 -25.57 -18.76 -12.20
C ARG A 210 -25.28 -20.01 -13.02
N LEU A 211 -25.98 -21.13 -12.77
CA LEU A 211 -25.91 -22.31 -13.62
C LEU A 211 -26.39 -22.03 -15.05
N ARG A 212 -27.46 -21.23 -15.21
CA ARG A 212 -28.02 -20.81 -16.50
C ARG A 212 -27.09 -19.83 -17.24
N GLU A 213 -26.39 -18.97 -16.52
CA GLU A 213 -25.34 -18.09 -17.06
C GLU A 213 -24.10 -18.86 -17.54
N LEU A 214 -23.74 -19.96 -16.87
CA LEU A 214 -22.55 -20.76 -17.17
C LEU A 214 -22.77 -21.82 -18.26
N ASN A 215 -24.00 -22.33 -18.42
CA ASN A 215 -24.33 -23.34 -19.42
C ASN A 215 -25.59 -22.95 -20.21
N ALA A 216 -25.44 -22.51 -21.46
CA ALA A 216 -26.57 -22.18 -22.33
C ALA A 216 -27.49 -23.38 -22.63
N ASP A 217 -26.97 -24.62 -22.60
CA ASP A 217 -27.74 -25.84 -22.81
C ASP A 217 -28.39 -26.37 -21.50
N CYS A 218 -28.39 -25.59 -20.40
CA CYS A 218 -28.91 -26.00 -19.09
C CYS A 218 -30.41 -26.38 -19.08
N GLY A 219 -31.23 -25.78 -19.94
CA GLY A 219 -32.66 -26.10 -20.09
C GLY A 219 -32.96 -27.09 -21.22
N THR A 220 -31.94 -27.58 -21.93
CA THR A 220 -32.10 -28.68 -22.89
C THR A 220 -32.16 -29.98 -22.10
N SER A 221 -33.27 -30.72 -22.15
CA SER A 221 -33.36 -32.05 -21.52
C SER A 221 -32.70 -33.14 -22.36
N GLN A 222 -32.70 -32.95 -23.68
CA GLN A 222 -32.33 -33.98 -24.65
C GLN A 222 -31.88 -33.31 -25.96
N TYR A 223 -30.77 -33.79 -26.53
CA TYR A 223 -30.30 -33.33 -27.85
C TYR A 223 -30.81 -34.28 -28.93
N VAL A 224 -31.04 -33.75 -30.13
CA VAL A 224 -31.11 -34.54 -31.36
C VAL A 224 -30.00 -34.03 -32.27
N VAL A 225 -28.97 -34.86 -32.48
CA VAL A 225 -27.80 -34.48 -33.29
C VAL A 225 -27.82 -35.17 -34.64
N ARG A 226 -27.48 -34.40 -35.66
CA ARG A 226 -27.29 -34.85 -37.04
C ARG A 226 -25.80 -35.02 -37.24
N ALA A 227 -25.34 -36.26 -37.41
CA ALA A 227 -23.93 -36.61 -37.54
C ALA A 227 -23.64 -37.26 -38.91
N ARG A 228 -22.41 -37.09 -39.40
CA ARG A 228 -21.95 -37.63 -40.69
C ARG A 228 -20.51 -38.15 -40.57
N ARG A 229 -20.17 -39.20 -41.33
CA ARG A 229 -18.77 -39.67 -41.46
C ARG A 229 -17.89 -38.54 -42.01
N SER A 230 -16.68 -38.40 -41.49
CA SER A 230 -15.70 -37.43 -42.01
C SER A 230 -14.28 -37.80 -41.61
N ASP A 231 -13.36 -37.78 -42.58
CA ASP A 231 -11.92 -38.03 -42.34
C ASP A 231 -11.28 -36.95 -41.44
N ALA A 232 -11.91 -35.77 -41.36
CA ALA A 232 -11.50 -34.70 -40.45
C ALA A 232 -11.83 -34.99 -38.97
N ALA A 233 -12.71 -35.96 -38.66
CA ALA A 233 -13.14 -36.26 -37.30
C ALA A 233 -11.97 -36.61 -36.35
N GLY A 234 -11.02 -37.43 -36.81
CA GLY A 234 -9.83 -37.78 -36.03
C GLY A 234 -8.88 -36.59 -35.81
N GLN A 235 -8.80 -35.66 -36.77
CA GLN A 235 -8.02 -34.43 -36.63
C GLN A 235 -8.68 -33.47 -35.61
N LEU A 236 -10.01 -33.37 -35.64
CA LEU A 236 -10.80 -32.60 -34.67
C LEU A 236 -10.68 -33.16 -33.25
N ALA A 237 -10.71 -34.49 -33.09
CA ALA A 237 -10.51 -35.15 -31.81
C ALA A 237 -9.13 -34.83 -31.21
N ALA A 238 -8.05 -35.01 -31.98
CA ALA A 238 -6.69 -34.72 -31.53
C ALA A 238 -6.46 -33.22 -31.25
N ALA A 239 -7.03 -32.33 -32.07
CA ALA A 239 -6.98 -30.89 -31.82
C ALA A 239 -7.75 -30.47 -30.55
N ARG A 240 -8.87 -31.16 -30.25
CA ARG A 240 -9.66 -30.94 -29.03
C ARG A 240 -8.91 -31.41 -27.79
N GLU A 241 -8.31 -32.60 -27.81
CA GLU A 241 -7.47 -33.11 -26.71
C GLU A 241 -6.31 -32.15 -26.42
N THR A 242 -5.62 -31.69 -27.46
CA THR A 242 -4.55 -30.67 -27.36
C THR A 242 -5.06 -29.37 -26.74
N LEU A 243 -6.24 -28.89 -27.13
CA LEU A 243 -6.86 -27.68 -26.57
C LEU A 243 -7.30 -27.87 -25.11
N GLU A 244 -7.83 -29.03 -24.74
CA GLU A 244 -8.21 -29.36 -23.37
C GLU A 244 -6.97 -29.45 -22.46
N HIS A 245 -5.86 -29.99 -22.96
CA HIS A 245 -4.56 -29.98 -22.29
C HIS A 245 -4.05 -28.56 -22.01
N HIS A 246 -3.89 -27.74 -23.06
CA HIS A 246 -3.41 -26.36 -22.91
C HIS A 246 -4.33 -25.47 -22.06
N ARG A 247 -5.65 -25.72 -22.06
CA ARG A 247 -6.60 -25.06 -21.13
C ARG A 247 -6.30 -25.42 -19.67
N ALA A 248 -6.02 -26.69 -19.37
CA ALA A 248 -5.66 -27.12 -18.02
C ALA A 248 -4.30 -26.55 -17.57
N GLU A 249 -3.31 -26.48 -18.45
CA GLU A 249 -2.03 -25.79 -18.18
C GLU A 249 -2.24 -24.29 -17.92
N THR A 250 -2.97 -23.60 -18.79
CA THR A 250 -3.26 -22.16 -18.67
C THR A 250 -4.00 -21.84 -17.36
N PHE A 251 -4.95 -22.69 -16.96
CA PHE A 251 -5.65 -22.56 -15.69
C PHE A 251 -4.69 -22.68 -14.49
N ARG A 252 -3.85 -23.72 -14.46
CA ARG A 252 -2.83 -23.91 -13.39
C ARG A 252 -1.86 -22.74 -13.32
N ALA A 253 -1.41 -22.23 -14.47
CA ALA A 253 -0.53 -21.07 -14.54
C ALA A 253 -1.23 -19.79 -14.03
N SER A 254 -2.53 -19.61 -14.31
CA SER A 254 -3.30 -18.47 -13.80
C SER A 254 -3.49 -18.53 -12.28
N GLU A 255 -3.76 -19.71 -11.70
CA GLU A 255 -3.86 -19.88 -10.25
C GLU A 255 -2.51 -19.67 -9.54
N ALA A 256 -1.41 -20.21 -10.11
CA ALA A 256 -0.07 -19.97 -9.59
C ALA A 256 0.30 -18.47 -9.63
N ALA A 257 -0.02 -17.77 -10.73
CA ALA A 257 0.22 -16.33 -10.85
C ALA A 257 -0.61 -15.52 -9.83
N ARG A 258 -1.86 -15.90 -9.56
CA ARG A 258 -2.71 -15.29 -8.51
C ARG A 258 -2.10 -15.48 -7.11
N ALA A 259 -1.63 -16.68 -6.79
CA ALA A 259 -0.97 -16.95 -5.51
C ALA A 259 0.32 -16.13 -5.35
N SER A 260 1.19 -16.07 -6.37
CA SER A 260 2.40 -15.25 -6.34
C SER A 260 2.11 -13.74 -6.30
N GLN A 261 1.01 -13.27 -6.92
CA GLN A 261 0.56 -11.88 -6.80
C GLN A 261 0.12 -11.55 -5.37
N GLN A 262 -0.65 -12.42 -4.72
CA GLN A 262 -1.07 -12.26 -3.32
C GLN A 262 0.13 -12.26 -2.37
N GLU A 263 1.10 -13.16 -2.57
CA GLU A 263 2.32 -13.19 -1.77
C GLU A 263 3.16 -11.92 -1.96
N LEU A 264 3.33 -11.45 -3.21
CA LEU A 264 4.06 -10.22 -3.49
C LEU A 264 3.38 -9.00 -2.90
N GLN A 265 2.04 -8.94 -2.94
CA GLN A 265 1.27 -7.86 -2.29
C GLN A 265 1.49 -7.87 -0.77
N ALA A 266 1.38 -9.02 -0.10
CA ALA A 266 1.62 -9.12 1.35
C ALA A 266 3.05 -8.73 1.73
N ARG A 267 4.05 -9.09 0.92
CA ARG A 267 5.46 -8.67 1.10
C ARG A 267 5.64 -7.15 0.92
N LEU A 268 4.92 -6.52 0.00
CA LEU A 268 4.94 -5.05 -0.19
C LEU A 268 4.28 -4.34 1.00
N GLU A 269 3.11 -4.80 1.44
CA GLU A 269 2.39 -4.26 2.60
C GLU A 269 3.25 -4.35 3.88
N GLN A 270 3.98 -5.46 4.08
CA GLN A 270 4.96 -5.59 5.16
C GLN A 270 6.12 -4.59 5.00
N ALA A 271 6.72 -4.48 3.82
CA ALA A 271 7.88 -3.60 3.58
C ALA A 271 7.53 -2.10 3.72
N ASP A 272 6.33 -1.68 3.33
CA ASP A 272 5.83 -0.33 3.58
C ASP A 272 5.62 -0.07 5.07
N ALA A 273 5.06 -1.03 5.82
CA ALA A 273 4.90 -0.92 7.27
C ALA A 273 6.24 -0.84 8.02
N GLU A 274 7.22 -1.67 7.64
CA GLU A 274 8.58 -1.62 8.18
C GLU A 274 9.27 -0.28 7.89
N ARG A 275 9.11 0.28 6.68
CA ARG A 275 9.65 1.61 6.35
C ARG A 275 9.01 2.71 7.19
N VAL A 276 7.69 2.70 7.35
CA VAL A 276 6.97 3.72 8.15
C VAL A 276 7.43 3.72 9.60
N GLU A 277 7.63 2.55 10.22
CA GLU A 277 8.12 2.50 11.61
C GLU A 277 9.62 2.89 11.72
N GLN A 278 10.45 2.61 10.70
CA GLN A 278 11.83 3.12 10.63
C GLN A 278 11.87 4.66 10.49
N GLU A 279 11.08 5.25 9.60
CA GLU A 279 10.94 6.70 9.42
C GLU A 279 10.45 7.37 10.72
N ARG A 280 9.50 6.74 11.41
CA ARG A 280 9.00 7.19 12.71
C ARG A 280 10.06 7.14 13.80
N ALA A 281 10.77 6.03 13.95
CA ALA A 281 11.84 5.87 14.94
C ALA A 281 12.99 6.87 14.70
N HIS A 282 13.38 7.08 13.43
CA HIS A 282 14.37 8.09 13.07
C HIS A 282 13.90 9.52 13.41
N SER A 283 12.64 9.84 13.11
CA SER A 283 12.04 11.15 13.45
C SER A 283 11.99 11.40 14.96
N GLN A 284 11.68 10.36 15.75
CA GLN A 284 11.70 10.45 17.23
C GLN A 284 13.11 10.63 17.78
N ALA A 285 14.12 9.94 17.22
CA ALA A 285 15.51 10.10 17.62
C ALA A 285 16.05 11.52 17.32
N LEU A 286 15.73 12.07 16.15
CA LEU A 286 16.06 13.47 15.80
C LEU A 286 15.38 14.47 16.75
N LEU A 287 14.13 14.23 17.15
CA LEU A 287 13.41 15.08 18.08
C LEU A 287 14.04 15.06 19.49
N SER A 288 14.43 13.89 20.01
CA SER A 288 15.17 13.77 21.28
C SER A 288 16.48 14.54 21.21
N LEU A 289 17.27 14.34 20.15
CA LEU A 289 18.55 15.00 19.96
C LEU A 289 18.42 16.53 19.87
N SER A 290 17.32 17.05 19.28
CA SER A 290 17.03 18.49 19.30
C SER A 290 16.73 18.98 20.71
N GLN A 291 15.86 18.29 21.45
CA GLN A 291 15.50 18.65 22.83
C GLN A 291 16.71 18.62 23.78
N GLU A 292 17.63 17.67 23.59
CA GLU A 292 18.90 17.59 24.32
C GLU A 292 19.82 18.78 23.99
N HIS A 293 19.94 19.17 22.72
CA HIS A 293 20.70 20.37 22.32
C HIS A 293 20.08 21.66 22.87
N ASP A 294 18.77 21.83 22.78
CA ASP A 294 18.07 23.01 23.31
C ASP A 294 18.24 23.12 24.83
N ALA A 295 18.14 21.99 25.55
CA ALA A 295 18.38 21.93 26.99
C ALA A 295 19.84 22.21 27.36
N ALA A 296 20.81 21.81 26.54
CA ALA A 296 22.22 22.15 26.73
C ALA A 296 22.50 23.64 26.46
N LEU A 297 21.89 24.21 25.41
CA LEU A 297 21.98 25.63 25.07
C LEU A 297 21.34 26.53 26.14
N SER A 298 20.23 26.10 26.78
CA SER A 298 19.65 26.84 27.91
C SER A 298 20.61 26.90 29.09
N ARG A 299 21.14 25.75 29.53
CA ARG A 299 22.13 25.68 30.63
C ARG A 299 23.37 26.53 30.35
N LEU A 300 23.87 26.54 29.12
CA LEU A 300 25.01 27.38 28.74
C LEU A 300 24.68 28.87 28.77
N ARG A 301 23.46 29.27 28.35
CA ARG A 301 22.99 30.67 28.46
C ARG A 301 22.83 31.09 29.92
N GLU A 302 22.32 30.20 30.78
CA GLU A 302 22.15 30.44 32.22
C GLU A 302 23.50 30.60 32.94
N ASP A 303 24.48 29.72 32.67
CA ASP A 303 25.86 29.83 33.18
C ASP A 303 26.56 31.11 32.69
N LEU A 304 26.47 31.44 31.40
CA LEU A 304 27.02 32.68 30.85
C LEU A 304 26.36 33.93 31.45
N ALA A 305 25.04 33.92 31.67
CA ALA A 305 24.33 35.01 32.34
C ALA A 305 24.77 35.17 33.80
N GLY A 306 24.91 34.06 34.54
CA GLY A 306 25.43 34.06 35.91
C GLY A 306 26.84 34.64 35.99
N ARG A 307 27.75 34.21 35.12
CA ARG A 307 29.12 34.76 35.03
C ARG A 307 29.13 36.24 34.67
N LEU A 308 28.25 36.68 33.77
CA LEU A 308 28.13 38.09 33.39
C LEU A 308 27.65 38.96 34.58
N ILE A 309 26.70 38.46 35.38
CA ILE A 309 26.24 39.15 36.60
C ILE A 309 27.39 39.27 37.62
N THR A 310 28.14 38.20 37.87
CA THR A 310 29.31 38.23 38.76
C THR A 310 30.36 39.23 38.27
N ALA A 311 30.74 39.19 37.00
CA ALA A 311 31.72 40.11 36.42
C ALA A 311 31.25 41.58 36.42
N GLN A 312 29.95 41.84 36.30
CA GLN A 312 29.37 43.18 36.47
C GLN A 312 29.47 43.66 37.93
N ALA A 313 29.14 42.80 38.90
CA ALA A 313 29.27 43.13 40.32
C ALA A 313 30.73 43.37 40.75
N GLU A 314 31.68 42.57 40.26
CA GLU A 314 33.11 42.79 40.48
C GLU A 314 33.59 44.12 39.88
N ARG A 315 33.20 44.41 38.63
CA ARG A 315 33.51 45.68 37.95
C ARG A 315 32.96 46.89 38.71
N ASP A 316 31.73 46.81 39.19
CA ASP A 316 31.07 47.95 39.83
C ASP A 316 31.57 48.15 41.27
N ARG A 317 31.89 47.08 42.02
CA ARG A 317 32.65 47.18 43.28
C ARG A 317 34.05 47.76 43.07
N ALA A 318 34.74 47.43 41.97
CA ALA A 318 36.02 48.02 41.63
C ALA A 318 35.91 49.52 41.28
N ARG A 319 34.76 49.98 40.77
CA ARG A 319 34.47 51.40 40.54
C ARG A 319 34.18 52.15 41.84
N GLU A 320 33.50 51.53 42.79
CA GLU A 320 33.27 52.10 44.13
C GLU A 320 34.60 52.33 44.87
N LEU A 321 35.46 51.30 44.95
CA LEU A 321 36.80 51.41 45.55
C LEU A 321 37.65 52.49 44.87
N LEU A 322 37.61 52.58 43.54
CA LEU A 322 38.35 53.58 42.77
C LEU A 322 37.71 54.99 42.83
N ALA A 323 36.49 55.13 43.36
CA ALA A 323 35.89 56.42 43.70
C ALA A 323 36.30 56.84 45.13
N GLU A 324 36.24 55.92 46.10
CA GLU A 324 36.72 56.12 47.48
C GLU A 324 38.21 56.49 47.51
N GLU A 325 39.06 55.79 46.76
CA GLU A 325 40.49 56.11 46.64
C GLU A 325 40.75 57.50 46.04
N ARG A 326 39.90 57.94 45.09
CA ARG A 326 39.96 59.30 44.53
C ARG A 326 39.51 60.37 45.51
N GLU A 327 38.48 60.11 46.30
CA GLU A 327 37.99 61.04 47.33
C GLU A 327 39.02 61.21 48.45
N ASN A 328 39.61 60.10 48.92
CA ASN A 328 40.73 60.11 49.86
C ASN A 328 41.94 60.88 49.30
N THR A 329 42.34 60.60 48.05
CA THR A 329 43.46 61.33 47.39
C THR A 329 43.16 62.83 47.25
N ALA A 330 41.92 63.21 46.93
CA ALA A 330 41.52 64.61 46.85
C ALA A 330 41.58 65.30 48.22
N HIS A 331 41.14 64.62 49.29
CA HIS A 331 41.21 65.14 50.65
C HIS A 331 42.66 65.30 51.15
N GLU A 332 43.55 64.35 50.85
CA GLU A 332 44.99 64.48 51.12
C GLU A 332 45.60 65.69 50.37
N MET A 333 45.19 65.92 49.11
CA MET A 333 45.63 67.12 48.37
C MET A 333 45.08 68.42 48.95
N GLU A 334 43.83 68.46 49.45
CA GLU A 334 43.29 69.64 50.13
C GLU A 334 44.04 69.95 51.43
N LEU A 335 44.34 68.92 52.23
CA LEU A 335 45.15 69.05 53.45
C LEU A 335 46.55 69.58 53.12
N GLY A 336 47.25 68.98 52.14
CA GLY A 336 48.56 69.46 51.70
C GLY A 336 48.54 70.87 51.12
N ALA A 337 47.47 71.26 50.42
CA ALA A 337 47.28 72.63 49.93
C ALA A 337 47.01 73.63 51.06
N ALA A 338 46.29 73.24 52.12
CA ALA A 338 46.08 74.05 53.31
C ALA A 338 47.38 74.25 54.10
N GLU A 339 48.18 73.20 54.29
CA GLU A 339 49.51 73.28 54.91
C GLU A 339 50.46 74.18 54.11
N LEU A 340 50.55 74.00 52.79
CA LEU A 340 51.31 74.88 51.89
C LEU A 340 50.85 76.34 51.99
N THR A 341 49.55 76.59 52.13
CA THR A 341 49.00 77.94 52.30
C THR A 341 49.41 78.55 53.64
N ALA A 342 49.38 77.78 54.73
CA ALA A 342 49.84 78.20 56.05
C ALA A 342 51.34 78.51 56.07
N ILE A 343 52.17 77.64 55.49
CA ILE A 343 53.63 77.83 55.35
C ILE A 343 53.94 79.11 54.56
N ASN A 344 53.23 79.34 53.44
CA ASN A 344 53.40 80.56 52.65
C ASN A 344 52.99 81.83 53.43
N ALA A 345 51.93 81.77 54.25
CA ALA A 345 51.52 82.89 55.11
C ALA A 345 52.56 83.19 56.21
N GLU A 346 53.15 82.15 56.82
CA GLU A 346 54.23 82.31 57.81
C GLU A 346 55.52 82.86 57.17
N MET A 347 55.90 82.36 55.99
CA MET A 347 57.02 82.92 55.21
C MET A 347 56.79 84.40 54.85
N ALA A 348 55.56 84.78 54.49
CA ALA A 348 55.22 86.18 54.22
C ALA A 348 55.34 87.06 55.46
N ARG A 349 54.93 86.56 56.63
CA ARG A 349 55.08 87.24 57.93
C ARG A 349 56.55 87.42 58.31
N LEU A 350 57.36 86.36 58.26
CA LEU A 350 58.80 86.40 58.53
C LEU A 350 59.54 87.37 57.59
N LYS A 351 59.13 87.45 56.33
CA LYS A 351 59.65 88.40 55.33
C LYS A 351 59.29 89.85 55.68
N ALA A 352 58.07 90.10 56.15
CA ALA A 352 57.65 91.42 56.63
C ALA A 352 58.43 91.86 57.89
N ASP A 353 58.63 90.97 58.86
CA ASP A 353 59.41 91.23 60.07
C ASP A 353 60.91 91.50 59.74
N LEU A 354 61.47 90.77 58.78
CA LEU A 354 62.82 91.01 58.26
C LEU A 354 62.95 92.41 57.62
N ASP A 355 61.99 92.84 56.81
CA ASP A 355 62.00 94.16 56.19
C ASP A 355 61.70 95.30 57.17
N ALA A 356 60.88 95.06 58.20
CA ALA A 356 60.73 95.97 59.34
C ALA A 356 62.04 96.12 60.12
N CYS A 357 62.76 95.02 60.36
CA CYS A 357 64.10 95.04 60.96
C CYS A 357 65.12 95.81 60.10
N ARG A 358 65.13 95.58 58.77
CA ARG A 358 65.95 96.35 57.80
C ARG A 358 65.60 97.83 57.76
N LYS A 359 64.32 98.21 57.94
CA LYS A 359 63.89 99.62 58.08
C LYS A 359 64.41 100.23 59.37
N ARG A 360 64.25 99.55 60.51
CA ARG A 360 64.75 99.97 61.84
C ARG A 360 66.28 100.08 61.88
N ASN A 361 67.01 99.22 61.18
CA ASN A 361 68.47 99.31 61.00
C ASN A 361 68.88 100.56 60.18
N ARG A 362 68.15 100.88 59.11
CA ARG A 362 68.36 102.11 58.31
C ARG A 362 68.10 103.37 59.15
N GLU A 363 67.09 103.37 60.01
CA GLU A 363 66.81 104.48 60.94
C GLU A 363 67.96 104.68 61.95
N LEU A 364 68.44 103.61 62.59
CA LEU A 364 69.58 103.66 63.50
C LEU A 364 70.87 104.16 62.83
N ARG A 365 71.09 103.84 61.54
CA ARG A 365 72.21 104.37 60.75
C ARG A 365 72.08 105.89 60.53
N ARG A 366 70.88 106.39 60.21
CA ARG A 366 70.60 107.84 60.09
C ARG A 366 70.83 108.58 61.41
N GLN A 367 70.31 108.05 62.52
CA GLN A 367 70.52 108.63 63.85
C GLN A 367 72.01 108.69 64.22
N ARG A 368 72.78 107.63 63.91
CA ARG A 368 74.25 107.62 64.08
C ARG A 368 74.97 108.64 63.19
N ALA A 369 74.46 108.97 62.01
CA ALA A 369 75.02 110.00 61.14
C ALA A 369 74.77 111.40 61.71
N ALA A 370 73.52 111.72 62.06
CA ALA A 370 73.17 113.00 62.67
C ALA A 370 73.94 113.27 63.98
N LEU A 371 74.13 112.24 64.83
CA LEU A 371 74.96 112.35 66.04
C LEU A 371 76.44 112.67 65.74
N ARG A 372 76.99 112.21 64.61
CA ARG A 372 78.35 112.57 64.17
C ARG A 372 78.42 114.02 63.70
N GLU A 373 77.42 114.51 62.97
CA GLU A 373 77.35 115.91 62.52
C GLU A 373 77.18 116.87 63.69
N THR A 374 76.29 116.58 64.65
CA THR A 374 76.12 117.37 65.87
C THR A 374 77.43 117.43 66.69
N ARG A 375 78.14 116.31 66.81
CA ARG A 375 79.45 116.26 67.49
C ARG A 375 80.52 117.08 66.75
N ALA A 376 80.57 116.99 65.42
CA ALA A 376 81.48 117.81 64.60
C ALA A 376 81.13 119.32 64.68
N SER A 377 79.85 119.68 64.75
CA SER A 377 79.38 121.05 64.92
C SER A 377 79.77 121.63 66.30
N GLN A 378 79.62 120.84 67.37
CA GLN A 378 80.08 121.18 68.72
C GLN A 378 81.61 121.43 68.75
N GLN A 379 82.41 120.54 68.15
CA GLN A 379 83.87 120.72 68.08
C GLN A 379 84.29 121.96 67.26
N ARG A 380 83.58 122.28 66.16
CA ARG A 380 83.78 123.51 65.38
C ARG A 380 83.34 124.81 66.10
N LYS A 381 82.61 124.70 67.21
CA LYS A 381 82.28 125.83 68.10
C LYS A 381 83.32 126.02 69.21
N LEU A 382 83.79 124.94 69.87
CA LEU A 382 84.90 125.04 70.84
C LEU A 382 86.16 125.64 70.21
N ALA A 383 86.59 125.11 69.06
CA ALA A 383 87.78 125.57 68.34
C ALA A 383 87.69 127.02 67.81
N ARG A 384 86.56 127.72 68.00
CA ARG A 384 86.35 129.12 67.63
C ARG A 384 86.32 130.08 68.83
N TYR A 385 86.37 129.56 70.07
CA TYR A 385 86.31 130.36 71.30
C TYR A 385 87.69 130.64 71.93
N GLU A 386 88.73 129.89 71.57
CA GLU A 386 90.06 129.97 72.22
C GLU A 386 91.09 130.82 71.45
N GLY A 387 90.71 131.41 70.31
CA GLY A 387 91.63 132.09 69.38
C GLY A 387 91.80 133.61 69.53
N SER A 388 91.14 134.26 70.50
CA SER A 388 91.17 135.72 70.69
C SER A 388 90.59 136.12 72.05
N ARG A 389 91.24 136.90 72.92
CA ARG A 389 92.54 137.61 72.88
C ARG A 389 93.14 137.63 74.30
N ALA A 390 94.47 137.58 74.46
CA ALA A 390 95.14 138.11 75.67
C ALA A 390 96.67 138.33 75.53
N ILE A 391 97.07 139.45 74.92
CA ILE A 391 98.05 140.37 75.53
C ILE A 391 97.28 141.71 75.53
N THR A 392 96.97 142.37 76.64
CA THR A 392 97.41 142.28 78.05
C THR A 392 96.15 142.43 78.96
N LEU A 393 95.99 141.81 80.15
CA LEU A 393 96.49 142.28 81.46
C LEU A 393 96.19 141.29 82.62
N THR A 394 97.22 140.94 83.41
CA THR A 394 97.25 140.63 84.87
C THR A 394 96.21 139.72 85.59
N SER A 395 96.69 138.51 85.97
CA SER A 395 96.80 137.98 87.38
C SER A 395 95.84 136.90 87.97
N ARG A 396 96.47 135.92 88.68
CA ARG A 396 95.98 135.00 89.76
C ARG A 396 94.83 133.97 89.48
N SER A 397 95.14 132.69 89.20
CA SER A 397 95.06 131.50 90.13
C SER A 397 93.67 130.79 90.16
N VAL A 398 93.37 129.60 90.75
CA VAL A 398 94.02 128.66 91.72
C VAL A 398 93.79 127.14 91.34
N TRP A 399 94.66 126.28 91.88
CA TRP A 399 94.80 124.79 91.95
C TRP A 399 93.64 123.83 92.43
N LYS A 400 93.80 122.50 92.11
CA LYS A 400 93.76 121.25 92.98
C LYS A 400 92.68 120.10 92.83
N LEU A 401 93.18 118.83 92.86
CA LEU A 401 92.58 117.52 93.33
C LEU A 401 91.43 116.87 92.51
N ARG A 402 91.09 115.54 92.49
CA ARG A 402 91.44 114.20 93.10
C ARG A 402 91.10 113.10 92.03
N ARG A 403 91.52 111.80 91.94
CA ARG A 403 92.18 110.70 92.71
C ARG A 403 91.24 109.59 93.30
N VAL A 404 91.64 108.29 93.22
CA VAL A 404 91.01 107.01 93.76
C VAL A 404 89.96 106.37 92.80
N VAL A 405 89.94 105.09 92.34
CA VAL A 405 90.12 103.67 92.84
C VAL A 405 88.82 103.00 93.38
N GLY A 406 88.49 101.77 92.95
CA GLY A 406 87.33 100.99 93.44
C GLY A 406 87.21 99.55 92.87
N LYS A 407 86.57 98.62 93.61
CA LYS A 407 86.44 97.15 93.30
C LYS A 407 85.09 96.62 93.85
N MET A 408 84.72 95.35 93.54
CA MET A 408 83.49 94.63 93.95
C MET A 408 82.20 95.06 93.20
N ARG A 409 81.16 94.24 93.01
CA ARG A 409 80.81 92.79 93.28
C ARG A 409 80.02 92.31 92.02
N GLY A 410 79.70 91.05 91.75
CA GLY A 410 79.47 89.85 92.57
C GLY A 410 78.11 89.28 92.12
N GLY A 411 78.08 88.08 91.53
CA GLY A 411 77.04 87.72 90.56
C GLY A 411 75.70 87.18 91.09
N ARG A 412 74.77 87.01 90.15
CA ARG A 412 73.95 85.80 89.98
C ARG A 412 73.75 85.56 88.48
#